data_AF-A0A924H1D7-F1
#
_entry.id   AF-A0A924H1D7-F1
#
_cell.length_a   1.000
_cell.length_b   1.000
_cell.length_c   1.000
_cell.angle_alpha   90.00
_cell.angle_beta   90.00
_cell.angle_gamma   90.00
#
_symmetry.space_group_name_H-M   'P 1'
#
loop_
_entity.id
_entity.type
_entity.pdbx_description
1 polymer ?
#
loop_
_entity_poly.entity_id
_entity_poly.type
_entity_poly.pdbx_seq_one_letter_code
_entity_poly.pdbx_strand_id
1 'polypeptide(L)'
;MQKILRQLAAELRVQEQQIRTAVELLDSGATVPFIARYRKEATNGLDDIQLRELDSRLGYLRELENRREAVLKSIEEQGKLTPELRAAIEAAPTKQEVEDLYLPFKQKRRTKGQIAREAGIEPLADKLFNDPTLDPAAQALAFVKAEKGEGGEDFTTVPAVLDGVRDILSERWAESPVLVQQLREWLWNEGLFQSKLASGKDENHPDIAKFRDYFDYAEAIGRVPSHRALAVYRGRQQEILDAKLVLPIEPEPGKPSIAEGKIAIHVGWSHQARPADDLIRKSVAWTWRVKLSLSTERDLFARLREDAEKTAIKVFADNVRDLLLAAPAGPRVVMGLDPGIRTGVKVAVVDATGKLVDTSTVFPHEPRRDWEGSLHQLALLCRKHNV
;
A
#
# COMPACT_ATOMS: atom_id res chain seq x y z
N MET A 1 21.04 15.89 -2.91
CA MET A 1 21.96 15.14 -2.01
C MET A 1 22.04 15.70 -0.59
N GLN A 2 22.38 16.97 -0.35
CA GLN A 2 22.54 17.51 1.02
C GLN A 2 21.29 17.39 1.91
N LYS A 3 20.09 17.56 1.34
CA LYS A 3 18.80 17.33 2.02
C LYS A 3 18.66 15.88 2.52
N ILE A 4 19.03 14.90 1.69
CA ILE A 4 19.01 13.47 2.04
C ILE A 4 19.92 13.20 3.23
N LEU A 5 21.15 13.73 3.21
CA LEU A 5 22.13 13.51 4.30
C LEU A 5 21.62 14.04 5.64
N ARG A 6 21.05 15.26 5.65
CA ARG A 6 20.43 15.87 6.84
C ARG A 6 19.28 15.03 7.39
N GLN A 7 18.41 14.56 6.50
CA GLN A 7 17.26 13.75 6.89
C GLN A 7 17.70 12.41 7.48
N LEU A 8 18.63 11.70 6.84
CA LEU A 8 19.18 10.44 7.35
C LEU A 8 19.87 10.62 8.70
N ALA A 9 20.62 11.71 8.89
CA ALA A 9 21.28 12.03 10.14
C ALA A 9 20.25 12.19 11.29
N ALA A 10 19.14 12.88 11.02
CA ALA A 10 18.06 13.06 11.98
C ALA A 10 17.31 11.74 12.27
N GLU A 11 16.98 10.96 11.24
CA GLU A 11 16.27 9.68 11.36
C GLU A 11 17.09 8.66 12.18
N LEU A 12 18.41 8.58 11.93
CA LEU A 12 19.32 7.65 12.60
C LEU A 12 19.94 8.18 13.90
N ARG A 13 19.71 9.46 14.22
CA ARG A 13 20.27 10.16 15.38
C ARG A 13 21.81 10.13 15.42
N VAL A 14 22.43 10.38 14.26
CA VAL A 14 23.89 10.42 14.08
C VAL A 14 24.30 11.71 13.37
N GLN A 15 25.60 11.96 13.25
CA GLN A 15 26.08 13.19 12.61
C GLN A 15 26.03 13.10 11.08
N GLU A 16 25.76 14.22 10.41
CA GLU A 16 25.75 14.30 8.93
C GLU A 16 27.07 13.81 8.31
N GLN A 17 28.21 14.06 8.98
CA GLN A 17 29.52 13.62 8.51
C GLN A 17 29.63 12.07 8.49
N GLN A 18 29.01 11.39 9.45
CA GLN A 18 28.97 9.92 9.50
C GLN A 18 28.15 9.38 8.33
N ILE A 19 26.98 9.97 8.07
CA ILE A 19 26.13 9.60 6.94
C ILE A 19 26.87 9.84 5.63
N ARG A 20 27.46 11.02 5.43
CA ARG A 20 28.21 11.34 4.20
C ARG A 20 29.28 10.30 3.91
N THR A 21 30.11 9.99 4.92
CA THR A 21 31.21 9.03 4.75
C THR A 21 30.69 7.63 4.46
N ALA A 22 29.62 7.20 5.14
CA ALA A 22 29.00 5.90 4.87
C ALA A 22 28.39 5.83 3.46
N VAL A 23 27.73 6.89 2.99
CA VAL A 23 27.16 6.98 1.64
C VAL A 23 28.26 6.90 0.58
N GLU A 24 29.36 7.63 0.74
CA GLU A 24 30.51 7.57 -0.18
C GLU A 24 31.09 6.16 -0.28
N LEU A 25 31.19 5.45 0.86
CA LEU A 25 31.64 4.06 0.88
C LEU A 25 30.66 3.13 0.17
N LEU A 26 29.35 3.24 0.43
CA LEU A 26 28.32 2.45 -0.25
C LEU A 26 28.32 2.69 -1.77
N ASP A 27 28.40 3.96 -2.19
CA ASP A 27 28.43 4.33 -3.61
C ASP A 27 29.69 3.83 -4.32
N SER A 28 30.81 3.69 -3.60
CA SER A 28 32.04 3.06 -4.10
C SER A 28 31.97 1.53 -4.22
N GLY A 29 30.83 0.92 -3.85
CA GLY A 29 30.59 -0.52 -3.87
C GLY A 29 30.99 -1.26 -2.58
N ALA A 30 31.32 -0.55 -1.50
CA ALA A 30 31.59 -1.20 -0.22
C ALA A 30 30.30 -1.78 0.37
N THR A 31 30.37 -3.01 0.90
CA THR A 31 29.21 -3.65 1.54
C THR A 31 29.05 -3.22 2.99
N VAL A 32 27.83 -3.29 3.53
CA VAL A 32 27.58 -2.96 4.95
C VAL A 32 28.51 -3.73 5.91
N PRO A 33 28.69 -5.07 5.82
CA PRO A 33 29.62 -5.79 6.70
C PRO A 33 31.07 -5.34 6.55
N PHE A 34 31.48 -4.94 5.34
CA PHE A 34 32.82 -4.40 5.12
C PHE A 34 33.00 -3.06 5.82
N ILE A 35 32.02 -2.16 5.71
CA ILE A 35 32.07 -0.83 6.33
C ILE A 35 32.10 -0.97 7.85
N ALA A 36 31.17 -1.74 8.42
CA ALA A 36 31.05 -1.91 9.86
C ALA A 36 32.31 -2.51 10.50
N ARG A 37 33.01 -3.41 9.79
CA ARG A 37 34.21 -4.09 10.28
C ARG A 37 35.51 -3.34 10.00
N TYR A 38 35.68 -2.80 8.79
CA TYR A 38 36.98 -2.29 8.31
C TYR A 38 37.01 -0.78 8.06
N ARG A 39 35.88 -0.08 8.21
CA ARG A 39 35.74 1.37 8.06
C ARG A 39 35.06 2.04 9.25
N LYS A 40 35.08 1.37 10.41
CA LYS A 40 34.45 1.85 11.65
C LYS A 40 34.98 3.21 12.09
N GLU A 41 36.28 3.45 11.97
CA GLU A 41 36.87 4.76 12.30
C GLU A 41 36.42 5.85 11.32
N ALA A 42 36.34 5.53 10.03
CA ALA A 42 35.90 6.47 9.00
C ALA A 42 34.43 6.88 9.20
N THR A 43 33.57 5.98 9.65
CA THR A 43 32.15 6.27 9.96
C THR A 43 31.92 6.73 11.40
N ASN A 44 32.98 6.91 12.19
CA ASN A 44 32.91 7.22 13.63
C ASN A 44 31.99 6.26 14.41
N GLY A 45 32.07 4.96 14.11
CA GLY A 45 31.45 3.92 14.91
C GLY A 45 30.05 3.47 14.49
N LEU A 46 29.56 3.78 13.28
CA LEU A 46 28.29 3.25 12.79
C LEU A 46 28.30 1.70 12.80
N ASP A 47 27.29 1.10 13.40
CA ASP A 47 27.13 -0.36 13.47
C ASP A 47 26.37 -0.94 12.26
N ASP A 48 26.34 -2.28 12.16
CA ASP A 48 25.64 -3.00 11.09
C ASP A 48 24.15 -2.64 10.98
N ILE A 49 23.47 -2.38 12.09
CA ILE A 49 22.02 -2.08 12.10
C ILE A 49 21.80 -0.68 11.53
N GLN A 50 22.58 0.29 12.00
CA GLN A 50 22.54 1.67 11.51
C GLN A 50 22.89 1.74 10.03
N LEU A 51 23.90 1.01 9.57
CA LEU A 51 24.33 0.99 8.16
C LEU A 51 23.30 0.32 7.24
N ARG A 52 22.60 -0.73 7.69
CA ARG A 52 21.51 -1.35 6.91
C ARG A 52 20.30 -0.43 6.79
N GLU A 53 19.91 0.23 7.89
CA GLU A 53 18.83 1.20 7.86
C GLU A 53 19.19 2.40 6.97
N LEU A 54 20.44 2.89 7.06
CA LEU A 54 20.98 3.93 6.18
C LEU A 54 20.85 3.53 4.72
N ASP A 55 21.34 2.34 4.32
CA ASP A 55 21.32 1.88 2.93
C ASP A 55 19.89 1.79 2.37
N SER A 56 18.97 1.20 3.14
CA SER A 56 17.55 1.11 2.78
C SER A 56 16.90 2.50 2.63
N ARG A 57 17.08 3.38 3.62
CA ARG A 57 16.52 4.73 3.61
C ARG A 57 17.14 5.62 2.54
N LEU A 58 18.43 5.50 2.28
CA LEU A 58 19.13 6.20 1.21
C LEU A 58 18.52 5.86 -0.15
N GLY A 59 18.26 4.58 -0.42
CA GLY A 59 17.58 4.12 -1.64
C GLY A 59 16.21 4.78 -1.80
N TYR A 60 15.37 4.70 -0.76
CA TYR A 60 14.04 5.34 -0.78
C TYR A 60 14.11 6.85 -1.04
N LEU A 61 15.00 7.56 -0.34
CA LEU A 61 15.12 9.02 -0.45
C LEU A 61 15.65 9.44 -1.81
N ARG A 62 16.58 8.68 -2.41
CA ARG A 62 17.03 8.91 -3.79
C ARG A 62 15.88 8.74 -4.78
N GLU A 63 15.08 7.69 -4.65
CA GLU A 63 13.90 7.50 -5.50
C GLU A 63 12.87 8.63 -5.33
N LEU A 64 12.69 9.13 -4.11
CA LEU A 64 11.82 10.28 -3.84
C LEU A 64 12.34 11.55 -4.52
N GLU A 65 13.63 11.88 -4.39
CA GLU A 65 14.24 13.04 -5.07
C GLU A 65 14.14 12.90 -6.60
N ASN A 66 14.48 11.74 -7.16
CA ASN A 66 14.39 11.49 -8.60
C ASN A 66 12.95 11.67 -9.10
N ARG A 67 11.96 11.16 -8.34
CA ARG A 67 10.56 11.32 -8.70
C ARG A 67 10.11 12.77 -8.62
N ARG A 68 10.56 13.50 -7.60
CA ARG A 68 10.29 14.94 -7.42
C ARG A 68 10.83 15.76 -8.59
N GLU A 69 12.07 15.51 -9.01
CA GLU A 69 12.68 16.19 -10.16
C GLU A 69 11.90 15.92 -11.46
N ALA A 70 11.51 14.66 -11.70
CA ALA A 70 10.72 14.29 -12.87
C ALA A 70 9.34 14.98 -12.89
N VAL A 71 8.68 15.07 -11.73
CA VAL A 71 7.40 15.77 -11.57
C VAL A 71 7.56 17.27 -11.82
N LEU A 72 8.54 17.93 -11.20
CA LEU A 72 8.81 19.36 -11.41
C LEU A 72 9.03 19.67 -12.88
N LYS A 73 9.89 18.89 -13.55
CA LYS A 73 10.16 19.04 -14.98
C LYS A 73 8.90 18.88 -15.83
N SER A 74 8.08 17.87 -15.55
CA SER A 74 6.84 17.63 -16.31
C SER A 74 5.83 18.77 -16.17
N ILE A 75 5.72 19.38 -14.99
CA ILE A 75 4.82 20.52 -14.74
C ILE A 75 5.39 21.80 -15.38
N GLU A 76 6.71 21.97 -15.35
CA GLU A 76 7.41 23.09 -16.00
C GLU A 76 7.24 23.05 -17.52
N GLU A 77 7.38 21.88 -18.15
CA GLU A 77 7.13 21.67 -19.59
C GLU A 77 5.69 22.01 -20.01
N GLN A 78 4.72 21.93 -19.08
CA GLN A 78 3.33 22.34 -19.31
C GLN A 78 3.11 23.86 -19.09
N GLY A 79 4.12 24.59 -18.62
CA GLY A 79 4.01 26.01 -18.27
C GLY A 79 3.11 26.27 -17.05
N LYS A 80 2.92 25.28 -16.18
CA LYS A 80 2.01 25.34 -15.02
C LYS A 80 2.72 25.39 -13.67
N LEU A 81 4.06 25.41 -13.66
CA LEU A 81 4.84 25.37 -12.42
C LEU A 81 4.90 26.76 -11.77
N THR A 82 4.00 27.04 -10.83
CA THR A 82 4.05 28.28 -10.04
C THR A 82 5.11 28.18 -8.93
N PRO A 83 5.62 29.31 -8.42
CA PRO A 83 6.54 29.31 -7.27
C PRO A 83 5.99 28.59 -6.05
N GLU A 84 4.69 28.73 -5.77
CA GLU A 84 4.01 28.10 -4.65
C GLU A 84 3.93 26.57 -4.83
N LEU A 85 3.59 26.11 -6.03
CA LEU A 85 3.54 24.68 -6.37
C LEU A 85 4.93 24.05 -6.34
N ARG A 86 5.95 24.74 -6.85
CA ARG A 86 7.35 24.30 -6.75
C ARG A 86 7.74 24.11 -5.28
N ALA A 87 7.48 25.11 -4.44
CA ALA A 87 7.78 25.04 -3.01
C ALA A 87 7.04 23.87 -2.32
N ALA A 88 5.77 23.63 -2.65
CA ALA A 88 4.99 22.52 -2.11
C ALA A 88 5.58 21.15 -2.50
N ILE A 89 5.94 20.97 -3.78
CA ILE A 89 6.56 19.73 -4.28
C ILE A 89 7.95 19.50 -3.66
N GLU A 90 8.74 20.56 -3.51
CA GLU A 90 10.05 20.53 -2.84
C GLU A 90 9.93 20.18 -1.35
N ALA A 91 8.86 20.61 -0.68
CA ALA A 91 8.60 20.33 0.72
C ALA A 91 7.97 18.96 0.99
N ALA A 92 7.32 18.33 -0.01
CA ALA A 92 6.62 17.06 0.14
C ALA A 92 7.54 15.95 0.71
N PRO A 93 7.25 15.40 1.90
CA PRO A 93 8.11 14.44 2.61
C PRO A 93 7.98 13.00 2.09
N THR A 94 6.91 12.67 1.37
CA THR A 94 6.63 11.31 0.90
C THR A 94 6.41 11.26 -0.61
N LYS A 95 6.64 10.08 -1.22
CA LYS A 95 6.34 9.84 -2.64
C LYS A 95 4.85 10.05 -2.94
N GLN A 96 3.98 9.68 -2.01
CA GLN A 96 2.53 9.84 -2.15
C GLN A 96 2.14 11.30 -2.25
N GLU A 97 2.68 12.17 -1.39
CA GLU A 97 2.37 13.61 -1.44
C GLU A 97 2.90 14.26 -2.72
N VAL A 98 4.05 13.81 -3.24
CA VAL A 98 4.53 14.23 -4.56
C VAL A 98 3.55 13.79 -5.67
N GLU A 99 3.03 12.57 -5.63
CA GLU A 99 2.02 12.11 -6.61
C GLU A 99 0.71 12.87 -6.49
N ASP A 100 0.26 13.19 -5.27
CA ASP A 100 -0.99 13.91 -5.03
C ASP A 100 -0.88 15.34 -5.61
N LEU A 101 0.24 16.03 -5.38
CA LEU A 101 0.52 17.35 -5.98
C LEU A 101 0.65 17.29 -7.51
N TYR A 102 1.15 16.18 -8.04
CA TYR A 102 1.29 15.96 -9.49
C TYR A 102 -0.03 15.57 -10.18
N LEU A 103 -1.01 15.05 -9.44
CA LEU A 103 -2.23 14.46 -9.98
C LEU A 103 -2.98 15.35 -11.00
N PRO A 104 -3.10 16.68 -10.80
CA PRO A 104 -3.76 17.56 -11.79
C PRO A 104 -3.02 17.67 -13.13
N PHE A 105 -1.69 17.43 -13.15
CA PHE A 105 -0.81 17.64 -14.30
C PHE A 105 -0.44 16.35 -15.03
N LYS A 106 -0.79 15.20 -14.45
CA LYS A 106 -0.52 13.89 -15.05
C LYS A 106 -1.34 13.73 -16.33
N GLN A 107 -0.70 13.35 -17.43
CA GLN A 107 -1.41 13.00 -18.67
C GLN A 107 -2.38 11.84 -18.41
N LYS A 108 -3.66 12.03 -18.74
CA LYS A 108 -4.74 11.08 -18.48
C LYS A 108 -5.39 10.62 -19.78
N ARG A 109 -6.03 9.44 -19.73
CA ARG A 109 -7.01 9.05 -20.74
C ARG A 109 -8.13 10.09 -20.76
N ARG A 110 -8.68 10.38 -21.95
CA ARG A 110 -9.80 11.32 -22.18
C ARG A 110 -10.96 11.02 -21.21
N THR A 111 -11.04 11.75 -20.10
CA THR A 111 -12.06 11.53 -19.04
C THR A 111 -13.38 12.20 -19.40
N LYS A 112 -14.50 11.81 -18.77
CA LYS A 112 -15.78 12.53 -18.95
C LYS A 112 -15.67 14.02 -18.62
N GLY A 113 -14.90 14.38 -17.59
CA GLY A 113 -14.62 15.77 -17.25
C GLY A 113 -13.83 16.48 -18.34
N GLN A 114 -12.78 15.86 -18.88
CA GLN A 114 -12.02 16.41 -20.02
C GLN A 114 -12.88 16.58 -21.28
N ILE A 115 -13.70 15.58 -21.62
CA ILE A 115 -14.66 15.66 -22.74
C ILE A 115 -15.60 16.85 -22.57
N ALA A 116 -16.11 17.06 -21.35
CA ALA A 116 -16.96 18.22 -21.06
C ALA A 116 -16.21 19.56 -21.14
N ARG A 117 -14.94 19.62 -20.70
CA ARG A 117 -14.08 20.81 -20.87
C ARG A 117 -13.84 21.12 -22.35
N GLU A 118 -13.49 20.12 -23.15
CA GLU A 118 -13.30 20.23 -24.61
C GLU A 118 -14.58 20.69 -25.33
N ALA A 119 -15.75 20.25 -24.85
CA ALA A 119 -17.05 20.72 -25.35
C ALA A 119 -17.40 22.17 -24.95
N GLY A 120 -16.57 22.81 -24.12
CA GLY A 120 -16.75 24.19 -23.66
C GLY A 120 -17.68 24.35 -22.47
N ILE A 121 -17.89 23.30 -21.65
CA ILE A 121 -18.85 23.31 -20.52
C ILE A 121 -18.22 23.87 -19.23
N GLU A 122 -16.90 24.00 -19.15
CA GLU A 122 -16.20 24.49 -17.94
C GLU A 122 -16.71 25.86 -17.44
N PRO A 123 -16.94 26.88 -18.29
CA PRO A 123 -17.51 28.15 -17.84
C PRO A 123 -18.90 28.01 -17.18
N LEU A 124 -19.71 27.04 -17.61
CA LEU A 124 -21.00 26.75 -16.97
C LEU A 124 -20.80 26.16 -15.58
N ALA A 125 -19.85 25.23 -15.43
CA ALA A 125 -19.53 24.61 -14.15
C ALA A 125 -19.05 25.67 -13.13
N ASP A 126 -18.17 26.58 -13.56
CA ASP A 126 -17.71 27.68 -12.72
C ASP A 126 -18.84 28.63 -12.33
N LYS A 127 -19.70 28.98 -13.30
CA LYS A 127 -20.83 29.89 -13.08
C LYS A 127 -21.83 29.33 -12.06
N LEU A 128 -22.24 28.07 -12.23
CA LEU A 128 -23.21 27.42 -11.34
C LEU A 128 -22.66 27.14 -9.94
N PHE A 129 -21.35 26.90 -9.82
CA PHE A 129 -20.73 26.70 -8.52
C PHE A 129 -20.53 28.02 -7.76
N ASN A 130 -20.09 29.07 -8.45
CA ASN A 130 -19.85 30.39 -7.85
C ASN A 130 -21.15 31.14 -7.49
N ASP A 131 -22.22 30.93 -8.26
CA ASP A 131 -23.54 31.48 -7.97
C ASP A 131 -24.61 30.38 -7.95
N PRO A 132 -24.82 29.75 -6.77
CA PRO A 132 -25.81 28.69 -6.64
C PRO A 132 -27.28 29.17 -6.77
N THR A 133 -27.52 30.49 -6.91
CA THR A 133 -28.87 31.03 -7.09
C THR A 133 -29.40 30.87 -8.52
N LEU A 134 -28.51 30.58 -9.47
CA LEU A 134 -28.85 30.39 -10.87
C LEU A 134 -29.57 29.05 -11.10
N ASP A 135 -30.59 29.06 -11.94
CA ASP A 135 -31.25 27.83 -12.41
C ASP A 135 -30.34 27.04 -13.37
N PRO A 136 -29.86 25.84 -12.99
CA PRO A 136 -28.99 25.04 -13.84
C PRO A 136 -29.59 24.71 -15.20
N ALA A 137 -30.89 24.42 -15.26
CA ALA A 137 -31.53 24.02 -16.51
C ALA A 137 -31.56 25.19 -17.51
N ALA A 138 -31.90 26.39 -17.04
CA ALA A 138 -31.88 27.59 -17.85
C ALA A 138 -30.48 27.95 -18.32
N GLN A 139 -29.47 27.85 -17.46
CA GLN A 139 -28.07 28.17 -17.83
C GLN A 139 -27.48 27.14 -18.81
N ALA A 140 -27.85 25.87 -18.68
CA ALA A 140 -27.35 24.79 -19.54
C ALA A 140 -27.84 24.88 -21.00
N LEU A 141 -28.96 25.54 -21.29
CA LEU A 141 -29.49 25.69 -22.65
C LEU A 141 -28.46 26.27 -23.63
N ALA A 142 -27.65 27.23 -23.20
CA ALA A 142 -26.63 27.86 -24.03
C ALA A 142 -25.46 26.93 -24.39
N PHE A 143 -25.34 25.78 -23.73
CA PHE A 143 -24.25 24.82 -23.89
C PHE A 143 -24.71 23.52 -24.60
N VAL A 144 -26.01 23.40 -24.89
CA VAL A 144 -26.57 22.27 -25.64
C VAL A 144 -26.02 22.27 -27.08
N LYS A 145 -25.55 21.12 -27.53
CA LYS A 145 -25.03 20.92 -28.89
C LYS A 145 -26.14 20.39 -29.81
N ALA A 146 -26.05 20.71 -31.09
CA ALA A 146 -27.03 20.24 -32.07
C ALA A 146 -26.96 18.71 -32.29
N GLU A 147 -25.75 18.16 -32.25
CA GLU A 147 -25.47 16.75 -32.52
C GLU A 147 -24.46 16.19 -31.52
N LYS A 148 -24.36 14.86 -31.47
CA LYS A 148 -23.32 14.17 -30.70
C LYS A 148 -21.96 14.43 -31.33
N GLY A 149 -20.92 14.48 -30.50
CA GLY A 149 -19.56 14.58 -31.02
C GLY A 149 -19.15 13.30 -31.74
N GLU A 150 -18.14 13.42 -32.62
CA GLU A 150 -17.62 12.31 -33.44
C GLU A 150 -17.13 11.11 -32.60
N GLY A 151 -16.71 11.36 -31.35
CA GLY A 151 -16.29 10.33 -30.39
C GLY A 151 -17.43 9.67 -29.59
N GLY A 152 -18.69 9.99 -29.91
CA GLY A 152 -19.88 9.48 -29.21
C GLY A 152 -20.28 10.27 -27.96
N GLU A 153 -19.57 11.36 -27.64
CA GLU A 153 -19.96 12.27 -26.57
C GLU A 153 -21.32 12.93 -26.85
N ASP A 154 -22.20 12.92 -25.85
CA ASP A 154 -23.56 13.43 -25.96
C ASP A 154 -23.73 14.65 -25.05
N PHE A 155 -23.90 15.81 -25.67
CA PHE A 155 -24.31 17.06 -25.01
C PHE A 155 -25.51 17.67 -25.72
N THR A 156 -26.35 16.83 -26.34
CA THR A 156 -27.52 17.25 -27.14
C THR A 156 -28.74 17.59 -26.30
N THR A 157 -28.66 17.38 -24.99
CA THR A 157 -29.75 17.62 -24.05
C THR A 157 -29.25 18.35 -22.81
N VAL A 158 -30.14 19.13 -22.18
CA VAL A 158 -29.84 19.82 -20.91
C VAL A 158 -29.32 18.86 -19.82
N PRO A 159 -29.94 17.68 -19.56
CA PRO A 159 -29.41 16.73 -18.59
C PRO A 159 -27.97 16.28 -18.88
N ALA A 160 -27.64 16.04 -20.16
CA ALA A 160 -26.31 15.61 -20.55
C ALA A 160 -25.25 16.71 -20.34
N VAL A 161 -25.60 17.97 -20.58
CA VAL A 161 -24.74 19.13 -20.25
C VAL A 161 -24.52 19.22 -18.73
N LEU A 162 -25.57 19.04 -17.92
CA LEU A 162 -25.47 19.07 -16.46
C LEU A 162 -24.66 17.90 -15.88
N ASP A 163 -24.71 16.72 -16.52
CA ASP A 163 -23.81 15.61 -16.22
C ASP A 163 -22.35 15.98 -16.51
N GLY A 164 -22.10 16.71 -17.61
CA GLY A 164 -20.79 17.29 -17.91
C GLY A 164 -20.31 18.26 -16.81
N VAL A 165 -21.18 19.14 -16.33
CA VAL A 165 -20.89 20.03 -15.19
C VAL A 165 -20.52 19.23 -13.94
N ARG A 166 -21.31 18.20 -13.60
CA ARG A 166 -21.04 17.30 -12.47
C ARG A 166 -19.66 16.66 -12.60
N ASP A 167 -19.32 16.14 -13.77
CA ASP A 167 -18.06 15.44 -14.00
C ASP A 167 -16.85 16.39 -13.93
N ILE A 168 -16.97 17.63 -14.42
CA ILE A 168 -15.94 18.67 -14.29
C ILE A 168 -15.69 19.01 -12.82
N LEU A 169 -16.76 19.34 -12.07
CA LEU A 169 -16.66 19.71 -10.65
C LEU A 169 -16.09 18.55 -9.83
N SER A 170 -16.58 17.34 -10.07
CA SER A 170 -16.15 16.16 -9.30
C SER A 170 -14.69 15.80 -9.55
N GLU A 171 -14.21 15.95 -10.79
CA GLU A 171 -12.81 15.73 -11.12
C GLU A 171 -11.93 16.81 -10.48
N ARG A 172 -12.33 18.08 -10.55
CA ARG A 172 -11.60 19.19 -9.93
C ARG A 172 -11.42 18.98 -8.43
N TRP A 173 -12.47 18.60 -7.72
CA TRP A 173 -12.40 18.39 -6.27
C TRP A 173 -11.61 17.13 -5.91
N ALA A 174 -11.80 16.03 -6.66
CA ALA A 174 -11.06 14.79 -6.42
C ALA A 174 -9.55 14.91 -6.66
N GLU A 175 -9.11 15.97 -7.34
CA GLU A 175 -7.71 16.26 -7.63
C GLU A 175 -7.10 17.30 -6.70
N SER A 176 -7.87 17.81 -5.72
CA SER A 176 -7.35 18.68 -4.66
C SER A 176 -6.46 17.87 -3.71
N PRO A 177 -5.13 18.13 -3.66
CA PRO A 177 -4.21 17.37 -2.82
C PRO A 177 -4.57 17.53 -1.33
N VAL A 178 -5.03 18.73 -0.96
CA VAL A 178 -5.47 19.05 0.41
C VAL A 178 -6.69 18.21 0.80
N LEU A 179 -7.69 18.09 -0.08
CA LEU A 179 -8.88 17.28 0.20
C LEU A 179 -8.54 15.79 0.30
N VAL A 180 -7.74 15.28 -0.65
CA VAL A 180 -7.33 13.87 -0.69
C VAL A 180 -6.60 13.51 0.60
N GLN A 181 -5.63 14.33 1.03
CA GLN A 181 -4.89 14.10 2.27
C GLN A 181 -5.79 14.18 3.51
N GLN A 182 -6.70 15.17 3.58
CA GLN A 182 -7.66 15.29 4.69
C GLN A 182 -8.56 14.05 4.81
N LEU A 183 -9.07 13.53 3.69
CA LEU A 183 -9.91 12.33 3.70
C LEU A 183 -9.11 11.07 4.03
N ARG A 184 -7.88 10.95 3.53
CA ARG A 184 -6.98 9.83 3.82
C ARG A 184 -6.67 9.74 5.31
N GLU A 185 -6.26 10.85 5.94
CA GLU A 185 -5.98 10.89 7.38
C GLU A 185 -7.23 10.64 8.23
N TRP A 186 -8.36 11.21 7.84
CA TRP A 186 -9.62 10.95 8.52
C TRP A 186 -10.00 9.46 8.47
N LEU A 187 -9.97 8.85 7.28
CA LEU A 187 -10.29 7.43 7.11
C LEU A 187 -9.27 6.50 7.75
N TRP A 188 -8.00 6.90 7.83
CA TRP A 188 -7.00 6.12 8.56
C TRP A 188 -7.30 6.06 10.06
N ASN A 189 -7.80 7.16 10.62
CA ASN A 189 -8.11 7.28 12.04
C ASN A 189 -9.48 6.69 12.41
N GLU A 190 -10.50 6.85 11.56
CA GLU A 190 -11.89 6.50 11.87
C GLU A 190 -12.45 5.34 11.03
N GLY A 191 -11.84 5.03 9.89
CA GLY A 191 -12.30 3.99 8.99
C GLY A 191 -12.07 2.58 9.54
N LEU A 192 -12.96 1.66 9.19
CA LEU A 192 -12.88 0.25 9.54
C LEU A 192 -12.41 -0.55 8.33
N PHE A 193 -11.38 -1.38 8.54
CA PHE A 193 -11.03 -2.47 7.65
C PHE A 193 -11.99 -3.62 7.89
N GLN A 194 -12.98 -3.77 7.01
CA GLN A 194 -13.99 -4.81 7.09
C GLN A 194 -13.65 -5.96 6.15
N SER A 195 -13.86 -7.20 6.62
CA SER A 195 -13.83 -8.39 5.80
C SER A 195 -15.12 -9.21 5.94
N LYS A 196 -15.58 -9.76 4.82
CA LYS A 196 -16.74 -10.65 4.76
C LYS A 196 -16.45 -11.89 3.92
N LEU A 197 -17.13 -12.99 4.18
CA LEU A 197 -17.13 -14.16 3.29
C LEU A 197 -17.66 -13.76 1.91
N ALA A 198 -16.91 -14.08 0.86
CA ALA A 198 -17.31 -13.81 -0.51
C ALA A 198 -18.57 -14.62 -0.87
N SER A 199 -19.46 -14.02 -1.67
CA SER A 199 -20.71 -14.65 -2.09
C SER A 199 -20.47 -15.99 -2.81
N GLY A 200 -21.27 -17.00 -2.45
CA GLY A 200 -21.22 -18.32 -3.09
C GLY A 200 -20.09 -19.25 -2.60
N LYS A 201 -19.41 -18.90 -1.51
CA LYS A 201 -18.41 -19.76 -0.84
C LYS A 201 -19.05 -20.58 0.28
N ASP A 202 -18.62 -21.84 0.43
CA ASP A 202 -19.04 -22.73 1.51
C ASP A 202 -18.12 -22.57 2.73
N GLU A 203 -18.65 -22.06 3.83
CA GLU A 203 -17.94 -21.85 5.10
C GLU A 203 -17.39 -23.12 5.75
N ASN A 204 -17.92 -24.29 5.36
CA ASN A 204 -17.54 -25.60 5.91
C ASN A 204 -16.47 -26.31 5.09
N HIS A 205 -16.16 -25.82 3.89
CA HIS A 205 -15.05 -26.36 3.12
C HIS A 205 -13.73 -26.14 3.88
N PRO A 206 -12.87 -27.17 4.06
CA PRO A 206 -11.64 -27.05 4.84
C PRO A 206 -10.74 -25.89 4.36
N ASP A 207 -10.72 -25.62 3.05
CA ASP A 207 -9.92 -24.53 2.52
C ASP A 207 -10.44 -23.12 2.83
N ILE A 208 -11.73 -23.00 3.11
CA ILE A 208 -12.40 -21.73 3.42
C ILE A 208 -12.45 -21.54 4.95
N ALA A 209 -12.71 -22.60 5.70
CA ALA A 209 -12.83 -22.59 7.15
C ALA A 209 -11.58 -22.06 7.89
N LYS A 210 -10.38 -22.10 7.28
CA LYS A 210 -9.17 -21.46 7.85
C LYS A 210 -9.28 -19.94 8.00
N PHE A 211 -10.22 -19.30 7.30
CA PHE A 211 -10.46 -17.86 7.35
C PHE A 211 -11.71 -17.50 8.17
N ARG A 212 -12.26 -18.44 8.94
CA ARG A 212 -13.54 -18.29 9.66
C ARG A 212 -13.59 -17.07 10.57
N ASP A 213 -12.48 -16.74 11.23
CA ASP A 213 -12.35 -15.55 12.09
C ASP A 213 -12.54 -14.22 11.33
N TYR A 214 -12.53 -14.26 9.99
CA TYR A 214 -12.61 -13.11 9.10
C TYR A 214 -13.88 -13.09 8.23
N PHE A 215 -14.84 -14.00 8.44
CA PHE A 215 -16.10 -14.03 7.67
C PHE A 215 -17.04 -12.88 7.99
N ASP A 216 -16.93 -12.29 9.18
CA ASP A 216 -17.58 -11.05 9.58
C ASP A 216 -16.68 -10.30 10.57
N TYR A 217 -15.65 -9.64 10.01
CA TYR A 217 -14.61 -8.96 10.77
C TYR A 217 -14.62 -7.47 10.44
N ALA A 218 -14.48 -6.62 11.46
CA ALA A 218 -14.28 -5.20 11.28
C ALA A 218 -13.41 -4.63 12.41
N GLU A 219 -12.40 -3.85 12.07
CA GLU A 219 -11.53 -3.18 13.04
C GLU A 219 -11.00 -1.87 12.47
N ALA A 220 -10.67 -0.91 13.33
CA ALA A 220 -10.10 0.37 12.91
C ALA A 220 -8.82 0.14 12.08
N ILE A 221 -8.80 0.62 10.83
CA ILE A 221 -7.76 0.29 9.85
C ILE A 221 -6.35 0.61 10.35
N GLY A 222 -6.17 1.75 11.01
CA GLY A 222 -4.88 2.16 11.58
C GLY A 222 -4.42 1.37 12.81
N ARG A 223 -5.22 0.41 13.30
CA ARG A 223 -4.90 -0.44 14.47
C ARG A 223 -4.86 -1.94 14.16
N VAL A 224 -5.14 -2.34 12.92
CA VAL A 224 -5.13 -3.75 12.53
C VAL A 224 -3.73 -4.34 12.67
N PRO A 225 -3.53 -5.41 13.47
CA PRO A 225 -2.24 -6.08 13.58
C PRO A 225 -1.81 -6.74 12.26
N SER A 226 -0.48 -6.76 12.04
CA SER A 226 0.14 -7.31 10.82
C SER A 226 -0.40 -8.70 10.41
N HIS A 227 -0.47 -9.66 11.33
CA HIS A 227 -0.91 -11.03 11.00
C HIS A 227 -2.39 -11.09 10.56
N ARG A 228 -3.27 -10.23 11.12
CA ARG A 228 -4.68 -10.17 10.74
C ARG A 228 -4.87 -9.50 9.38
N ALA A 229 -4.16 -8.39 9.14
CA ALA A 229 -4.14 -7.75 7.82
C ALA A 229 -3.69 -8.74 6.73
N LEU A 230 -2.58 -9.44 6.95
CA LEU A 230 -2.04 -10.42 5.99
C LEU A 230 -2.98 -11.62 5.79
N ALA A 231 -3.67 -12.09 6.84
CA ALA A 231 -4.66 -13.16 6.71
C ALA A 231 -5.84 -12.73 5.83
N VAL A 232 -6.38 -11.52 6.05
CA VAL A 232 -7.47 -10.98 5.21
C VAL A 232 -7.00 -10.77 3.77
N TYR A 233 -5.82 -10.18 3.54
CA TYR A 233 -5.29 -10.01 2.18
C TYR A 233 -5.08 -11.34 1.47
N ARG A 234 -4.62 -12.38 2.18
CA ARG A 234 -4.50 -13.73 1.64
C ARG A 234 -5.85 -14.32 1.28
N GLY A 235 -6.85 -14.20 2.15
CA GLY A 235 -8.22 -14.66 1.88
C GLY A 235 -8.84 -13.95 0.68
N ARG A 236 -8.60 -12.63 0.55
CA ARG A 236 -9.02 -11.84 -0.62
C ARG A 236 -8.32 -12.27 -1.90
N GLN A 237 -7.02 -12.52 -1.88
CA GLN A 237 -6.28 -13.01 -3.04
C GLN A 237 -6.78 -14.38 -3.52
N GLN A 238 -7.28 -15.22 -2.61
CA GLN A 238 -7.89 -16.51 -2.90
C GLN A 238 -9.39 -16.41 -3.25
N GLU A 239 -9.93 -15.19 -3.36
CA GLU A 239 -11.34 -14.91 -3.62
C GLU A 239 -12.29 -15.51 -2.55
N ILE A 240 -11.78 -15.81 -1.36
CA ILE A 240 -12.56 -16.36 -0.24
C ILE A 240 -13.20 -15.23 0.56
N LEU A 241 -12.49 -14.11 0.71
CA LEU A 241 -12.93 -12.95 1.47
C LEU A 241 -13.06 -11.73 0.58
N ASP A 242 -14.10 -10.94 0.81
CA ASP A 242 -14.13 -9.54 0.39
C ASP A 242 -13.51 -8.68 1.49
N ALA A 243 -12.80 -7.62 1.11
CA ALA A 243 -12.29 -6.63 2.03
C ALA A 243 -12.66 -5.23 1.55
N LYS A 244 -13.20 -4.40 2.45
CA LYS A 244 -13.67 -3.04 2.16
C LYS A 244 -13.29 -2.07 3.28
N LEU A 245 -13.07 -0.82 2.91
CA LEU A 245 -12.98 0.28 3.86
C LEU A 245 -14.39 0.82 4.08
N VAL A 246 -14.87 0.74 5.31
CA VAL A 246 -16.21 1.24 5.69
C VAL A 246 -16.11 2.25 6.81
N LEU A 247 -17.14 3.08 6.96
CA LEU A 247 -17.25 3.94 8.13
C LEU A 247 -17.96 3.19 9.26
N PRO A 248 -17.67 3.50 10.54
CA PRO A 248 -18.37 2.90 11.67
C PRO A 248 -19.88 3.17 11.66
N ILE A 249 -20.28 4.30 11.09
CA ILE A 249 -21.68 4.70 10.94
C ILE A 249 -22.01 4.70 9.46
N GLU A 250 -22.89 3.78 9.06
CA GLU A 250 -23.41 3.77 7.69
C GLU A 250 -24.32 4.99 7.47
N PRO A 251 -24.19 5.68 6.33
CA PRO A 251 -25.08 6.78 6.00
C PRO A 251 -26.51 6.24 5.77
N GLU A 252 -27.50 6.90 6.38
CA GLU A 252 -28.90 6.57 6.10
C GLU A 252 -29.22 6.77 4.61
N PRO A 253 -30.04 5.89 3.99
CA PRO A 253 -30.45 6.06 2.60
C PRO A 253 -31.03 7.44 2.32
N GLY A 254 -30.45 8.15 1.35
CA GLY A 254 -30.89 9.49 0.94
C GLY A 254 -30.36 10.64 1.78
N LYS A 255 -29.62 10.39 2.87
CA LYS A 255 -28.89 11.43 3.61
C LYS A 255 -27.43 11.53 3.16
N PRO A 256 -26.83 12.73 3.15
CA PRO A 256 -25.41 12.89 2.86
C PRO A 256 -24.53 12.14 3.87
N SER A 257 -23.49 11.48 3.38
CA SER A 257 -22.49 10.84 4.25
C SER A 257 -21.56 11.86 4.91
N ILE A 258 -20.84 11.44 5.96
CA ILE A 258 -19.80 12.28 6.61
C ILE A 258 -18.73 12.69 5.60
N ALA A 259 -18.36 11.78 4.69
CA ALA A 259 -17.40 12.05 3.64
C ALA A 259 -17.90 13.17 2.69
N GLU A 260 -19.16 13.12 2.28
CA GLU A 260 -19.79 14.18 1.50
C GLU A 260 -19.79 15.52 2.25
N GLY A 261 -20.07 15.50 3.56
CA GLY A 261 -19.99 16.69 4.41
C GLY A 261 -18.57 17.30 4.45
N LYS A 262 -17.53 16.48 4.55
CA LYS A 262 -16.13 16.94 4.52
C LYS A 262 -15.76 17.56 3.17
N ILE A 263 -16.21 16.96 2.07
CA ILE A 263 -16.01 17.53 0.72
C ILE A 263 -16.75 18.87 0.59
N ALA A 264 -18.02 18.94 1.03
CA ALA A 264 -18.81 20.17 1.02
C ALA A 264 -18.14 21.32 1.78
N ILE A 265 -17.62 21.05 2.99
CA ILE A 265 -16.86 22.02 3.79
C ILE A 265 -15.60 22.45 3.06
N HIS A 266 -14.83 21.51 2.50
CA HIS A 266 -13.59 21.81 1.79
C HIS A 266 -13.81 22.75 0.61
N VAL A 267 -14.90 22.55 -0.15
CA VAL A 267 -15.24 23.39 -1.30
C VAL A 267 -16.01 24.65 -0.92
N GLY A 268 -16.30 24.87 0.37
CA GLY A 268 -17.01 26.06 0.84
C GLY A 268 -18.50 26.10 0.45
N TRP A 269 -19.15 24.94 0.30
CA TRP A 269 -20.56 24.83 -0.09
C TRP A 269 -21.42 24.26 1.04
N SER A 270 -22.66 24.76 1.13
CA SER A 270 -23.73 24.26 2.00
C SER A 270 -25.05 24.28 1.22
N HIS A 271 -25.89 23.25 1.37
CA HIS A 271 -27.22 23.23 0.75
C HIS A 271 -28.17 24.20 1.47
N GLN A 272 -28.63 25.25 0.78
CA GLN A 272 -29.53 26.28 1.30
C GLN A 272 -30.84 26.33 0.49
N ALA A 273 -31.18 25.23 -0.20
CA ALA A 273 -32.32 25.13 -1.12
C ALA A 273 -32.30 26.16 -2.26
N ARG A 274 -31.12 26.57 -2.72
CA ARG A 274 -30.97 27.42 -3.92
C ARG A 274 -31.08 26.58 -5.19
N PRO A 275 -31.46 27.15 -6.35
CA PRO A 275 -31.71 26.40 -7.57
C PRO A 275 -30.58 25.46 -8.02
N ALA A 276 -29.31 25.82 -7.86
CA ALA A 276 -28.19 24.94 -8.22
C ALA A 276 -27.75 23.96 -7.13
N ASP A 277 -28.23 24.11 -5.89
CA ASP A 277 -27.73 23.31 -4.76
C ASP A 277 -27.94 21.81 -4.95
N ASP A 278 -28.99 21.38 -5.65
CA ASP A 278 -29.21 19.96 -5.95
C ASP A 278 -28.21 19.40 -6.97
N LEU A 279 -27.78 20.20 -7.94
CA LEU A 279 -26.71 19.82 -8.86
C LEU A 279 -25.36 19.74 -8.13
N ILE A 280 -25.07 20.73 -7.28
CA ILE A 280 -23.83 20.76 -6.50
C ILE A 280 -23.78 19.59 -5.51
N ARG A 281 -24.89 19.31 -4.80
CA ARG A 281 -25.03 18.13 -3.93
C ARG A 281 -24.76 16.84 -4.67
N LYS A 282 -25.36 16.66 -5.86
CA LYS A 282 -25.10 15.49 -6.72
C LYS A 282 -23.62 15.39 -7.10
N SER A 283 -22.98 16.52 -7.39
CA SER A 283 -21.54 16.57 -7.72
C SER A 283 -20.69 16.17 -6.50
N VAL A 284 -21.03 16.62 -5.30
CA VAL A 284 -20.31 16.25 -4.06
C VAL A 284 -20.44 14.75 -3.80
N ALA A 285 -21.65 14.20 -3.89
CA ALA A 285 -21.90 12.77 -3.76
C ALA A 285 -21.15 11.95 -4.81
N TRP A 286 -21.10 12.44 -6.06
CA TRP A 286 -20.36 11.79 -7.15
C TRP A 286 -18.85 11.79 -6.91
N THR A 287 -18.32 12.92 -6.43
CA THR A 287 -16.91 13.07 -6.06
C THR A 287 -16.50 12.02 -5.02
N TRP A 288 -17.31 11.85 -3.98
CA TRP A 288 -17.06 10.80 -2.99
C TRP A 288 -17.17 9.41 -3.62
N ARG A 289 -18.35 9.06 -4.14
CA ARG A 289 -18.70 7.67 -4.48
C ARG A 289 -17.94 7.11 -5.68
N VAL A 290 -17.60 7.96 -6.64
CA VAL A 290 -17.04 7.55 -7.93
C VAL A 290 -15.55 7.85 -8.04
N LYS A 291 -15.06 8.91 -7.37
CA LYS A 291 -13.65 9.33 -7.49
C LYS A 291 -12.84 9.02 -6.23
N LEU A 292 -13.28 9.48 -5.05
CA LEU A 292 -12.45 9.49 -3.84
C LEU A 292 -12.54 8.22 -2.98
N SER A 293 -13.70 7.57 -2.88
CA SER A 293 -13.89 6.40 -2.02
C SER A 293 -12.97 5.24 -2.41
N LEU A 294 -13.00 4.83 -3.68
CA LEU A 294 -12.21 3.71 -4.21
C LEU A 294 -10.71 4.01 -4.26
N SER A 295 -10.33 5.24 -4.61
CA SER A 295 -8.93 5.64 -4.65
C SER A 295 -8.33 5.67 -3.24
N THR A 296 -9.03 6.28 -2.28
CA THR A 296 -8.57 6.34 -0.89
C THR A 296 -8.56 4.96 -0.22
N GLU A 297 -9.55 4.10 -0.52
CA GLU A 297 -9.54 2.70 -0.06
C GLU A 297 -8.28 1.97 -0.55
N ARG A 298 -7.96 2.08 -1.84
CA ARG A 298 -6.77 1.45 -2.41
C ARG A 298 -5.49 1.97 -1.75
N ASP A 299 -5.38 3.29 -1.58
CA ASP A 299 -4.20 3.91 -0.97
C ASP A 299 -4.02 3.45 0.48
N LEU A 300 -5.09 3.43 1.27
CA LEU A 300 -5.03 2.98 2.67
C LEU A 300 -4.79 1.48 2.81
N PHE A 301 -5.29 0.67 1.88
CA PHE A 301 -4.98 -0.76 1.85
C PHE A 301 -3.53 -1.02 1.47
N ALA A 302 -2.98 -0.25 0.54
CA ALA A 302 -1.56 -0.33 0.21
C ALA A 302 -0.70 0.01 1.43
N ARG A 303 -1.04 1.10 2.14
CA ARG A 303 -0.37 1.49 3.39
C ARG A 303 -0.44 0.40 4.45
N LEU A 304 -1.63 -0.11 4.77
CA LEU A 304 -1.81 -1.19 5.76
C LEU A 304 -1.01 -2.44 5.38
N ARG A 305 -1.01 -2.80 4.09
CA ARG A 305 -0.27 -3.95 3.58
C ARG A 305 1.24 -3.77 3.74
N GLU A 306 1.78 -2.62 3.35
CA GLU A 306 3.21 -2.31 3.47
C GLU A 306 3.67 -2.37 4.94
N ASP A 307 2.91 -1.77 5.85
CA ASP A 307 3.19 -1.79 7.29
C ASP A 307 3.13 -3.23 7.85
N ALA A 308 2.14 -4.01 7.42
CA ALA A 308 1.97 -5.40 7.83
C ALA A 308 3.10 -6.30 7.31
N GLU A 309 3.47 -6.18 6.04
CA GLU A 309 4.56 -6.94 5.41
C GLU A 309 5.91 -6.58 6.05
N LYS A 310 6.19 -5.29 6.27
CA LYS A 310 7.41 -4.84 6.97
C LYS A 310 7.56 -5.49 8.34
N THR A 311 6.47 -5.55 9.10
CA THR A 311 6.46 -6.19 10.43
C THR A 311 6.71 -7.70 10.33
N ALA A 312 6.03 -8.39 9.41
CA ALA A 312 6.20 -9.84 9.23
C ALA A 312 7.61 -10.20 8.75
N ILE A 313 8.16 -9.46 7.79
CA ILE A 313 9.53 -9.64 7.28
C ILE A 313 10.54 -9.46 8.41
N LYS A 314 10.36 -8.48 9.29
CA LYS A 314 11.24 -8.29 10.45
C LYS A 314 11.27 -9.52 11.37
N VAL A 315 10.10 -10.07 11.70
CA VAL A 315 10.01 -11.30 12.53
C VAL A 315 10.70 -12.47 11.84
N PHE A 316 10.51 -12.64 10.53
CA PHE A 316 11.23 -13.69 9.79
C PHE A 316 12.75 -13.47 9.76
N ALA A 317 13.20 -12.23 9.58
CA ALA A 317 14.61 -11.90 9.61
C ALA A 317 15.25 -12.18 10.98
N ASP A 318 14.55 -11.85 12.07
CA ASP A 318 14.98 -12.16 13.44
C ASP A 318 15.07 -13.68 13.66
N ASN A 319 14.03 -14.44 13.27
CA ASN A 319 14.04 -15.91 13.38
C ASN A 319 15.17 -16.56 12.59
N VAL A 320 15.41 -16.11 11.35
CA VAL A 320 16.50 -16.64 10.51
C VAL A 320 17.86 -16.29 11.10
N ARG A 321 18.03 -15.06 11.63
CA ARG A 321 19.28 -14.67 12.31
C ARG A 321 19.56 -15.60 13.49
N ASP A 322 18.55 -15.85 14.32
CA ASP A 322 18.72 -16.69 15.52
C ASP A 322 19.04 -18.15 15.14
N LEU A 323 18.46 -18.67 14.06
CA LEU A 323 18.80 -19.98 13.52
C LEU A 323 20.22 -20.05 12.97
N LEU A 324 20.67 -19.02 12.24
CA LEU A 324 22.02 -18.96 11.66
C LEU A 324 23.11 -18.77 12.72
N LEU A 325 22.79 -18.13 13.84
CA LEU A 325 23.71 -17.88 14.95
C LEU A 325 23.60 -18.92 16.07
N ALA A 326 22.78 -19.96 15.89
CA ALA A 326 22.68 -21.06 16.83
C ALA A 326 24.06 -21.69 17.06
N ALA A 327 24.39 -21.97 18.31
CA ALA A 327 25.69 -22.53 18.67
C ALA A 327 25.90 -23.86 17.92
N PRO A 328 27.02 -24.01 17.17
CA PRO A 328 27.29 -25.24 16.46
C PRO A 328 27.58 -26.36 17.47
N ALA A 329 27.01 -27.55 17.24
CA ALA A 329 27.28 -28.74 18.05
C ALA A 329 28.76 -29.23 17.95
N GLY A 330 29.49 -28.74 16.95
CA GLY A 330 30.89 -29.06 16.69
C GLY A 330 31.08 -30.31 15.82
N PRO A 331 32.34 -30.74 15.64
CA PRO A 331 32.70 -31.86 14.77
C PRO A 331 32.39 -33.20 15.47
N ARG A 332 31.12 -33.62 15.43
CA ARG A 332 30.64 -34.90 15.96
C ARG A 332 30.00 -35.71 14.86
N VAL A 333 30.00 -37.03 14.99
CA VAL A 333 29.16 -37.89 14.14
C VAL A 333 27.70 -37.60 14.51
N VAL A 334 26.84 -37.42 13.52
CA VAL A 334 25.42 -37.05 13.73
C VAL A 334 24.52 -37.91 12.86
N MET A 335 23.42 -38.38 13.46
CA MET A 335 22.29 -38.94 12.74
C MET A 335 21.19 -37.89 12.59
N GLY A 336 20.94 -37.46 11.37
CA GLY A 336 19.80 -36.63 11.00
C GLY A 336 18.56 -37.48 10.76
N LEU A 337 17.44 -37.10 11.36
CA LEU A 337 16.14 -37.70 11.16
C LEU A 337 15.20 -36.65 10.57
N ASP A 338 14.73 -36.87 9.34
CA ASP A 338 13.68 -36.07 8.69
C ASP A 338 12.33 -36.77 8.90
N PRO A 339 11.49 -36.29 9.84
CA PRO A 339 10.27 -36.99 10.23
C PRO A 339 9.26 -37.05 9.08
N GLY A 340 8.63 -38.21 8.91
CA GLY A 340 7.52 -38.38 7.98
C GLY A 340 6.61 -39.51 8.44
N ILE A 341 5.32 -39.36 8.16
CA ILE A 341 4.30 -40.37 8.49
C ILE A 341 4.22 -41.37 7.33
N ARG A 342 3.43 -41.03 6.30
CA ARG A 342 3.17 -41.92 5.15
C ARG A 342 4.41 -42.33 4.36
N THR A 343 5.40 -41.43 4.24
CA THR A 343 6.64 -41.68 3.48
C THR A 343 7.77 -42.25 4.35
N GLY A 344 7.52 -42.52 5.63
CA GLY A 344 8.54 -42.89 6.59
C GLY A 344 9.45 -41.72 7.00
N VAL A 345 10.28 -41.99 8.01
CA VAL A 345 11.34 -41.12 8.52
C VAL A 345 12.62 -41.41 7.74
N LYS A 346 13.21 -40.38 7.14
CA LYS A 346 14.47 -40.53 6.39
C LYS A 346 15.62 -40.35 7.37
N VAL A 347 16.61 -41.21 7.23
CA VAL A 347 17.77 -41.27 8.10
C VAL A 347 18.99 -40.95 7.27
N ALA A 348 19.82 -40.03 7.75
CA ALA A 348 21.14 -39.76 7.19
C ALA A 348 22.16 -39.74 8.32
N VAL A 349 23.28 -40.42 8.15
CA VAL A 349 24.41 -40.37 9.09
C VAL A 349 25.54 -39.61 8.44
N VAL A 350 26.05 -38.59 9.13
CA VAL A 350 27.23 -37.82 8.72
C VAL A 350 28.36 -38.01 9.75
N ASP A 351 29.60 -38.10 9.28
CA ASP A 351 30.76 -38.15 10.16
C ASP A 351 31.12 -36.76 10.73
N ALA A 352 32.15 -36.70 11.58
CA ALA A 352 32.60 -35.47 12.23
C ALA A 352 33.06 -34.36 11.26
N THR A 353 33.29 -34.67 9.98
CA THR A 353 33.63 -33.70 8.93
C THR A 353 32.41 -33.19 8.16
N GLY A 354 31.22 -33.77 8.42
CA GLY A 354 29.99 -33.51 7.67
C GLY A 354 29.82 -34.38 6.43
N LYS A 355 30.70 -35.37 6.20
CA LYS A 355 30.58 -36.28 5.06
C LYS A 355 29.45 -37.28 5.31
N LEU A 356 28.56 -37.46 4.33
CA LEU A 356 27.55 -38.51 4.36
C LEU A 356 28.18 -39.90 4.34
N VAL A 357 27.86 -40.74 5.32
CA VAL A 357 28.40 -42.10 5.46
C VAL A 357 27.35 -43.21 5.36
N ASP A 358 26.06 -42.90 5.58
CA ASP A 358 24.97 -43.86 5.40
C ASP A 358 23.61 -43.17 5.26
N THR A 359 22.64 -43.86 4.65
CA THR A 359 21.23 -43.43 4.59
C THR A 359 20.28 -44.60 4.79
N SER A 360 19.07 -44.31 5.27
CA SER A 360 18.01 -45.30 5.39
C SER A 360 16.63 -44.64 5.37
N THR A 361 15.57 -45.44 5.32
CA THR A 361 14.19 -44.99 5.52
C THR A 361 13.48 -45.98 6.42
N VAL A 362 13.01 -45.49 7.56
CA VAL A 362 12.33 -46.30 8.59
C VAL A 362 10.87 -45.89 8.68
N PHE A 363 9.99 -46.80 9.10
CA PHE A 363 8.54 -46.58 9.08
C PHE A 363 7.90 -46.80 10.46
N PRO A 364 8.29 -46.00 11.49
CA PRO A 364 7.82 -46.19 12.85
C PRO A 364 6.34 -45.81 13.03
N HIS A 365 5.80 -45.00 12.13
CA HIS A 365 4.45 -44.43 12.22
C HIS A 365 3.49 -45.05 11.21
N GLU A 366 2.25 -44.59 11.22
CA GLU A 366 1.24 -44.99 10.23
C GLU A 366 1.72 -44.77 8.79
N PRO A 367 1.33 -45.64 7.85
CA PRO A 367 0.42 -46.78 8.03
C PRO A 367 1.12 -48.06 8.52
N ARG A 368 2.46 -48.13 8.49
CA ARG A 368 3.18 -49.39 8.77
C ARG A 368 3.33 -49.70 10.26
N ARG A 369 3.48 -48.66 11.09
CA ARG A 369 3.65 -48.77 12.55
C ARG A 369 4.77 -49.75 12.95
N ASP A 370 5.84 -49.83 12.17
CA ASP A 370 6.98 -50.72 12.44
C ASP A 370 7.96 -50.02 13.39
N TRP A 371 7.53 -49.88 14.64
CA TRP A 371 8.30 -49.19 15.67
C TRP A 371 9.59 -49.92 16.03
N GLU A 372 9.49 -51.23 16.29
CA GLU A 372 10.63 -52.07 16.71
C GLU A 372 11.66 -52.25 15.59
N GLY A 373 11.22 -52.49 14.35
CA GLY A 373 12.14 -52.57 13.20
C GLY A 373 12.88 -51.27 12.95
N SER A 374 12.19 -50.13 13.13
CA SER A 374 12.80 -48.80 13.04
C SER A 374 13.85 -48.60 14.14
N LEU A 375 13.55 -48.92 15.41
CA LEU A 375 14.52 -48.82 16.50
C LEU A 375 15.74 -49.71 16.28
N HIS A 376 15.54 -50.94 15.82
CA HIS A 376 16.63 -51.86 15.52
C HIS A 376 17.55 -51.29 14.44
N GLN A 377 16.99 -50.79 13.35
CA GLN A 377 17.76 -50.22 12.24
C GLN A 377 18.54 -48.97 12.67
N LEU A 378 17.93 -48.08 13.46
CA LEU A 378 18.61 -46.90 14.00
C LEU A 378 19.77 -47.30 14.93
N ALA A 379 19.57 -48.28 15.81
CA ALA A 379 20.62 -48.75 16.72
C ALA A 379 21.82 -49.36 15.98
N LEU A 380 21.58 -50.11 14.89
CA LEU A 380 22.64 -50.63 14.04
C LEU A 380 23.46 -49.51 13.41
N LEU A 381 22.79 -48.47 12.88
CA LEU A 381 23.46 -47.32 12.28
C LEU A 381 24.28 -46.54 13.32
N CYS A 382 23.74 -46.31 14.52
CA CYS A 382 24.47 -45.65 15.60
C CYS A 382 25.75 -46.41 15.98
N ARG A 383 25.66 -47.73 16.16
CA ARG A 383 26.83 -48.58 16.52
C ARG A 383 27.85 -48.67 15.39
N LYS A 384 27.40 -48.78 14.14
CA LYS A 384 28.28 -48.90 12.97
C LYS A 384 29.15 -47.66 12.78
N HIS A 385 28.60 -46.47 13.03
CA HIS A 385 29.26 -45.19 12.74
C HIS A 385 29.72 -44.40 13.97
N ASN A 386 29.49 -44.91 15.19
CA ASN A 386 29.76 -44.23 16.46
C ASN A 386 29.10 -42.84 16.55
N VAL A 387 27.81 -42.80 16.23
CA VAL A 387 26.93 -41.61 16.35
C VAL A 387 26.84 -41.15 17.80
#